data_AF-A0A9N9V013-F1
#
_entry.id   AF-A0A9N9V013-F1
#
_cell.length_a   1.000
_cell.length_b   1.000
_cell.length_c   1.000
_cell.angle_alpha   90.00
_cell.angle_beta   90.00
_cell.angle_gamma   90.00
#
_symmetry.space_group_name_H-M   'P 1'
#
loop_
_entity.id
_entity.type
_entity.pdbx_description
1 polymer ?
#
loop_
_entity_poly.entity_id
_entity_poly.type
_entity_poly.pdbx_seq_one_letter_code
_entity_poly.pdbx_strand_id
1 'polypeptide(L)'
;MAWISSLFSGGKGAVALIESDQVYETNFHDNTQIFEPLIMASIWQFNDVLDPVKLHSSLNRLLDIGDWRKLGGRFRRVTGSRKLQIHVPTPYTTERPAVAFSHEALSMKLGEHALADKFPKPTNRPSFHPASEELAPLVFRQDQPQTLQDLLARDEPMLSLRIVSFTDATLVSLTWPHNLMDANGVGFLVNAWSLVLAGQEDKVPAVSSVGRDVLYEAASSAAAQQEESVIANSRLSGLSMVSFARSLLWDMYWNKMESRVVHLPKEFVQKLRADTLDEVKRDQQGASGPEPWISEFDAILALWLSNLARSQSKPNSLTMCLPFDCRKRLPSIISPDDTHVENMVLNNFTLLSAEEANASVGSIAWNIRKELMRQTTPAQVLAALRTKKVQWDKGDNAAPMHTKPDSTLYITTNWAAAKHFTVAQFGPAVVKQGESGPQRGNPPGTPALYRAFTVKPAWTNRNYLITTGKDHRGDVWLHGTFTAHTWALIEKSLGVN
;
A
#
# COMPACT_ATOMS: atom_id res chain seq x y z
N MET A 1 -19.44 -7.12 -8.25
CA MET A 1 -19.34 -8.59 -8.35
C MET A 1 -18.84 -9.27 -7.05
N ALA A 2 -18.79 -8.58 -5.90
CA ALA A 2 -18.54 -9.19 -4.58
C ALA A 2 -19.76 -9.92 -3.95
N TRP A 3 -20.87 -10.00 -4.69
CA TRP A 3 -22.19 -10.35 -4.15
C TRP A 3 -22.49 -11.85 -4.32
N ILE A 4 -21.70 -12.53 -5.18
CA ILE A 4 -21.83 -13.97 -5.42
C ILE A 4 -20.98 -14.76 -4.42
N SER A 5 -19.90 -14.19 -3.87
CA SER A 5 -19.07 -14.86 -2.87
C SER A 5 -19.73 -14.99 -1.49
N SER A 6 -20.74 -14.17 -1.18
CA SER A 6 -21.45 -14.25 0.10
C SER A 6 -22.45 -15.40 0.19
N LEU A 7 -22.74 -16.11 -0.91
CA LEU A 7 -23.69 -17.22 -0.93
C LEU A 7 -23.06 -18.57 -0.56
N PHE A 8 -21.73 -18.66 -0.45
CA PHE A 8 -21.02 -19.93 -0.22
C PHE A 8 -20.15 -19.96 1.05
N SER A 9 -20.15 -18.91 1.88
CA SER A 9 -19.46 -18.96 3.18
C SER A 9 -20.35 -19.65 4.22
N GLY A 10 -20.34 -20.99 4.22
CA GLY A 10 -20.83 -21.76 5.37
C GLY A 10 -20.14 -21.29 6.64
N GLY A 11 -20.92 -20.87 7.63
CA GLY A 11 -20.44 -20.25 8.85
C GLY A 11 -19.50 -21.18 9.63
N LYS A 12 -18.19 -20.88 9.61
CA LYS A 12 -17.30 -21.30 10.68
C LYS A 12 -17.73 -20.53 11.93
N GLY A 13 -17.99 -21.25 13.03
CA GLY A 13 -18.52 -20.68 14.27
C GLY A 13 -17.73 -19.45 14.73
N ALA A 14 -18.42 -18.41 15.18
CA ALA A 14 -17.79 -17.21 15.72
C ALA A 14 -16.96 -17.57 16.96
N VAL A 15 -15.74 -17.05 17.03
CA VAL A 15 -14.88 -17.20 18.21
C VAL A 15 -15.58 -16.56 19.40
N ALA A 16 -15.63 -17.27 20.54
CA ALA A 16 -16.23 -16.77 21.76
C ALA A 16 -15.57 -15.44 22.18
N LEU A 17 -16.39 -14.48 22.63
CA LEU A 17 -15.89 -13.23 23.19
C LEU A 17 -15.25 -13.52 24.55
N ILE A 18 -14.11 -12.88 24.81
CA ILE A 18 -13.41 -12.97 26.09
C ILE A 18 -13.62 -11.66 26.82
N GLU A 19 -14.36 -11.69 27.92
CA GLU A 19 -14.82 -10.48 28.63
C GLU A 19 -13.67 -9.62 29.20
N SER A 20 -12.50 -10.20 29.44
CA SER A 20 -11.31 -9.49 29.92
C SER A 20 -10.56 -8.72 28.83
N ASP A 21 -10.97 -8.83 27.56
CA ASP A 21 -10.28 -8.12 26.47
C ASP A 21 -10.64 -6.64 26.48
N GLN A 22 -9.62 -5.80 26.25
CA GLN A 22 -9.86 -4.40 25.94
C GLN A 22 -10.36 -4.29 24.50
N VAL A 23 -11.47 -3.58 24.31
CA VAL A 23 -12.10 -3.43 22.99
C VAL A 23 -11.78 -2.06 22.40
N TYR A 24 -11.28 -2.06 21.17
CA TYR A 24 -11.08 -0.88 20.35
C TYR A 24 -12.07 -0.89 19.18
N GLU A 25 -12.75 0.23 18.99
CA GLU A 25 -13.54 0.45 17.79
C GLU A 25 -12.63 0.66 16.56
N THR A 26 -13.13 0.26 15.40
CA THR A 26 -12.47 0.51 14.10
C THR A 26 -13.21 1.63 13.38
N ASN A 27 -12.47 2.44 12.60
CA ASN A 27 -13.08 3.56 11.90
C ASN A 27 -13.96 3.06 10.75
N PHE A 28 -14.98 3.83 10.37
CA PHE A 28 -15.84 3.49 9.24
C PHE A 28 -15.03 3.30 7.94
N HIS A 29 -13.92 4.04 7.80
CA HIS A 29 -13.04 3.95 6.66
C HIS A 29 -12.36 2.58 6.56
N ASP A 30 -11.85 2.07 7.68
CA ASP A 30 -11.20 0.76 7.80
C ASP A 30 -12.14 -0.40 7.51
N ASN A 31 -13.44 -0.19 7.69
CA ASN A 31 -14.49 -1.18 7.43
C ASN A 31 -15.01 -1.17 5.99
N THR A 32 -14.41 -0.39 5.10
CA THR A 32 -14.84 -0.39 3.71
C THR A 32 -14.42 -1.68 2.99
N GLN A 33 -15.31 -2.17 2.11
CA GLN A 33 -15.19 -3.47 1.43
C GLN A 33 -13.90 -3.62 0.60
N ILE A 34 -13.26 -2.50 0.22
CA ILE A 34 -12.02 -2.50 -0.54
C ILE A 34 -10.84 -3.12 0.23
N PHE A 35 -10.86 -3.07 1.57
CA PHE A 35 -9.78 -3.57 2.41
C PHE A 35 -9.95 -5.03 2.86
N GLU A 36 -11.18 -5.56 2.86
CA GLU A 36 -11.47 -6.93 3.30
C GLU A 36 -10.63 -8.04 2.62
N PRO A 37 -10.34 -7.99 1.29
CA PRO A 37 -9.52 -9.03 0.66
C PRO A 37 -8.01 -8.82 0.84
N LEU A 38 -7.58 -7.70 1.45
CA LEU A 38 -6.19 -7.28 1.45
C LEU A 38 -5.47 -7.68 2.76
N ILE A 39 -5.04 -8.94 2.84
CA ILE A 39 -3.98 -9.30 3.79
C ILE A 39 -2.65 -8.98 3.11
N MET A 40 -1.89 -8.07 3.70
CA MET A 40 -0.65 -7.53 3.16
C MET A 40 0.56 -8.18 3.82
N ALA A 41 1.62 -8.34 3.05
CA ALA A 41 2.92 -8.79 3.49
C ALA A 41 3.95 -7.71 3.17
N SER A 42 4.75 -7.33 4.17
CA SER A 42 5.89 -6.43 4.04
C SER A 42 7.15 -7.20 4.39
N ILE A 43 8.12 -7.26 3.48
CA ILE A 43 9.38 -7.97 3.67
C ILE A 43 10.56 -7.02 3.49
N TRP A 44 11.44 -7.03 4.48
CA TRP A 44 12.72 -6.33 4.47
C TRP A 44 13.85 -7.36 4.42
N GLN A 45 14.71 -7.22 3.42
CA GLN A 45 15.96 -7.96 3.34
C GLN A 45 17.08 -7.10 3.91
N PHE A 46 17.75 -7.60 4.94
CA PHE A 46 18.95 -7.03 5.52
C PHE A 46 20.16 -7.82 5.05
N ASN A 47 21.21 -7.12 4.59
CA ASN A 47 22.52 -7.70 4.28
C ASN A 47 23.41 -7.84 5.53
N ASP A 48 22.78 -7.97 6.70
CA ASP A 48 23.37 -8.21 8.00
C ASP A 48 22.63 -9.37 8.68
N VAL A 49 23.33 -10.10 9.53
CA VAL A 49 22.71 -11.08 10.43
C VAL A 49 22.20 -10.31 11.65
N LEU A 50 20.89 -10.37 11.88
CA LEU A 50 20.19 -9.72 12.98
C LEU A 50 19.78 -10.73 14.04
N ASP A 51 19.72 -10.29 15.29
CA ASP A 51 19.22 -11.07 16.44
C ASP A 51 17.68 -11.20 16.36
N PRO A 52 17.16 -12.40 16.05
CA PRO A 52 15.71 -12.59 15.89
C PRO A 52 14.96 -12.43 17.22
N VAL A 53 15.61 -12.72 18.35
CA VAL A 53 14.98 -12.63 19.68
C VAL A 53 14.82 -11.18 20.07
N LYS A 54 15.85 -10.34 19.88
CA LYS A 54 15.74 -8.88 20.12
C LYS A 54 14.70 -8.22 19.24
N LEU A 55 14.63 -8.60 17.97
CA LEU A 55 13.62 -8.09 17.05
C LEU A 55 12.21 -8.42 17.55
N HIS A 56 11.95 -9.69 17.89
CA HIS A 56 10.65 -10.11 18.41
C HIS A 56 10.30 -9.47 19.76
N SER A 57 11.25 -9.44 20.71
CA SER A 57 11.01 -8.90 22.05
C SER A 57 10.75 -7.39 22.04
N SER A 58 11.47 -6.64 21.21
CA SER A 58 11.25 -5.19 21.06
C SER A 58 9.92 -4.86 20.37
N LEU A 59 9.46 -5.68 19.41
CA LEU A 59 8.13 -5.51 18.81
C LEU A 59 7.03 -5.78 19.84
N ASN A 60 7.13 -6.87 20.60
CA ASN A 60 6.17 -7.13 21.69
C ASN A 60 6.16 -5.99 22.70
N ARG A 61 7.34 -5.49 23.08
CA ARG A 61 7.46 -4.36 24.01
C ARG A 61 6.77 -3.11 23.48
N LEU A 62 6.95 -2.77 22.20
CA LEU A 62 6.21 -1.66 21.58
C LEU A 62 4.70 -1.84 21.70
N LEU A 63 4.21 -3.05 21.44
CA LEU A 63 2.78 -3.35 21.53
C LEU A 63 2.25 -3.32 22.97
N ASP A 64 3.10 -3.20 23.99
CA ASP A 64 2.67 -2.95 25.37
C ASP A 64 2.64 -1.46 25.75
N ILE A 65 3.17 -0.56 24.91
CA ILE A 65 3.26 0.88 25.18
C ILE A 65 1.96 1.57 24.78
N GLY A 66 1.18 2.00 25.78
CA GLY A 66 -0.05 2.76 25.57
C GLY A 66 -1.00 2.09 24.57
N ASP A 67 -1.44 2.86 23.58
CA ASP A 67 -2.43 2.43 22.58
C ASP A 67 -1.83 1.72 21.35
N TRP A 68 -0.50 1.57 21.27
CA TRP A 68 0.12 0.67 20.28
C TRP A 68 -0.38 -0.76 20.41
N ARG A 69 -0.84 -1.13 21.62
CA ARG A 69 -1.48 -2.42 21.93
C ARG A 69 -2.68 -2.76 21.08
N LYS A 70 -3.35 -1.77 20.50
CA LYS A 70 -4.40 -2.00 19.51
C LYS A 70 -3.93 -2.91 18.38
N LEU A 71 -2.69 -2.73 17.90
CA LEU A 71 -2.16 -3.50 16.78
C LEU A 71 -1.91 -4.97 17.17
N GLY A 72 -1.73 -5.25 18.45
CA GLY A 72 -1.62 -6.60 18.99
C GLY A 72 -2.96 -7.29 19.25
N GLY A 73 -4.09 -6.75 18.77
CA GLY A 73 -5.42 -7.31 18.98
C GLY A 73 -5.84 -8.37 17.96
N ARG A 74 -7.11 -8.78 18.06
CA ARG A 74 -7.79 -9.72 17.15
C ARG A 74 -9.05 -9.11 16.60
N PHE A 75 -9.35 -9.35 15.34
CA PHE A 75 -10.60 -8.88 14.77
C PHE A 75 -11.79 -9.69 15.30
N ARG A 76 -12.86 -8.96 15.61
CA ARG A 76 -14.21 -9.49 15.85
C ARG A 76 -15.20 -8.74 15.01
N ARG A 77 -16.23 -9.43 14.52
CA ARG A 77 -17.35 -8.77 13.84
C ARG A 77 -18.42 -8.46 14.88
N VAL A 78 -18.94 -7.23 14.86
CA VAL A 78 -20.05 -6.84 15.72
C VAL A 78 -21.32 -7.53 15.25
N THR A 79 -22.02 -8.23 16.15
CA THR A 79 -23.27 -8.94 15.83
C THR A 79 -24.30 -8.01 15.20
N GLY A 80 -24.88 -8.40 14.08
CA GLY A 80 -25.87 -7.59 13.35
C GLY A 80 -25.29 -6.36 12.63
N SER A 81 -23.96 -6.22 12.56
CA SER A 81 -23.29 -5.07 11.95
C SER A 81 -22.18 -5.52 10.99
N ARG A 82 -21.88 -4.64 10.03
CA ARG A 82 -20.72 -4.81 9.12
C ARG A 82 -19.40 -4.29 9.70
N LYS A 83 -19.41 -3.78 10.94
CA LYS A 83 -18.23 -3.22 11.61
C LYS A 83 -17.35 -4.30 12.24
N LEU A 84 -16.04 -4.06 12.25
CA LEU A 84 -15.04 -4.75 13.04
C LEU A 84 -14.89 -4.07 14.40
N GLN A 85 -14.49 -4.86 15.38
CA GLN A 85 -13.83 -4.41 16.59
C GLN A 85 -12.49 -5.12 16.70
N ILE A 86 -11.58 -4.51 17.45
CA ILE A 86 -10.28 -5.10 17.79
C ILE A 86 -10.30 -5.44 19.28
N HIS A 87 -10.19 -6.73 19.58
CA HIS A 87 -10.19 -7.26 20.94
C HIS A 87 -8.74 -7.55 21.34
N VAL A 88 -8.26 -6.88 22.38
CA VAL A 88 -6.87 -6.92 22.82
C VAL A 88 -6.77 -7.67 24.16
N PRO A 89 -6.03 -8.78 24.22
CA PRO A 89 -5.74 -9.47 25.48
C PRO A 89 -5.08 -8.53 26.51
N THR A 90 -5.53 -8.60 27.76
CA THR A 90 -4.88 -7.89 28.88
C THR A 90 -4.64 -8.85 30.06
N PRO A 91 -3.39 -9.25 30.33
CA PRO A 91 -2.16 -9.02 29.55
C PRO A 91 -2.10 -9.88 28.28
N TYR A 92 -1.12 -9.62 27.41
CA TYR A 92 -0.71 -10.63 26.43
C TYR A 92 -0.07 -11.83 27.14
N THR A 93 -0.34 -13.03 26.63
CA THR A 93 0.25 -14.27 27.15
C THR A 93 0.89 -15.07 26.02
N THR A 94 1.58 -16.15 26.36
CA THR A 94 2.14 -17.08 25.36
C THR A 94 1.06 -17.69 24.47
N GLU A 95 -0.13 -17.95 25.03
CA GLU A 95 -1.30 -18.49 24.34
C GLU A 95 -2.02 -17.41 23.52
N ARG A 96 -1.98 -16.16 23.97
CA ARG A 96 -2.60 -15.00 23.29
C ARG A 96 -1.55 -13.89 23.10
N PRO A 97 -0.55 -14.09 22.23
CA PRO A 97 0.55 -13.14 22.07
C PRO A 97 0.11 -11.89 21.31
N ALA A 98 0.85 -10.79 21.44
CA ALA A 98 0.59 -9.57 20.68
C ALA A 98 0.83 -9.76 19.17
N VAL A 99 1.78 -10.61 18.80
CA VAL A 99 2.14 -10.92 17.42
C VAL A 99 2.37 -12.43 17.27
N ALA A 100 1.90 -13.02 16.17
CA ALA A 100 2.26 -14.40 15.83
C ALA A 100 3.73 -14.42 15.37
N PHE A 101 4.56 -15.28 15.93
CA PHE A 101 6.00 -15.28 15.65
C PHE A 101 6.50 -16.61 15.10
N SER A 102 7.36 -16.55 14.08
CA SER A 102 8.12 -17.71 13.61
C SER A 102 9.55 -17.30 13.24
N HIS A 103 10.51 -18.18 13.54
CA HIS A 103 11.91 -18.00 13.19
C HIS A 103 12.46 -19.27 12.56
N GLU A 104 13.26 -19.10 11.52
CA GLU A 104 14.01 -20.18 10.87
C GLU A 104 15.45 -19.72 10.65
N ALA A 105 16.42 -20.56 11.02
CA ALA A 105 17.84 -20.33 10.79
C ALA A 105 18.36 -21.31 9.74
N LEU A 106 18.92 -20.77 8.67
CA LEU A 106 19.45 -21.53 7.54
C LEU A 106 20.98 -21.42 7.53
N SER A 107 21.64 -22.58 7.57
CA SER A 107 23.11 -22.71 7.55
C SER A 107 23.70 -22.54 6.15
N MET A 108 23.25 -21.51 5.42
CA MET A 108 23.70 -21.16 4.07
C MET A 108 23.70 -19.64 3.88
N LYS A 109 24.29 -19.15 2.80
CA LYS A 109 24.16 -17.75 2.41
C LYS A 109 22.83 -17.49 1.72
N LEU A 110 22.35 -16.25 1.74
CA LEU A 110 21.12 -15.87 1.05
C LEU A 110 21.18 -16.19 -0.45
N GLY A 111 22.31 -15.90 -1.10
CA GLY A 111 22.51 -16.19 -2.53
C GLY A 111 22.63 -17.68 -2.88
N GLU A 112 22.76 -18.58 -1.90
CA GLU A 112 22.82 -20.03 -2.12
C GLU A 112 21.43 -20.68 -2.06
N HIS A 113 20.44 -19.97 -1.50
CA HIS A 113 19.09 -20.49 -1.34
C HIS A 113 18.27 -20.33 -2.63
N ALA A 114 17.71 -21.43 -3.14
CA ALA A 114 17.05 -21.50 -4.45
C ALA A 114 15.93 -20.47 -4.67
N LEU A 115 15.22 -20.07 -3.61
CA LEU A 115 14.21 -19.01 -3.68
C LEU A 115 14.80 -17.63 -3.39
N ALA A 116 15.79 -17.53 -2.50
CA ALA A 116 16.25 -16.23 -2.03
C ALA A 116 17.26 -15.57 -3.00
N ASP A 117 17.95 -16.34 -3.84
CA ASP A 117 18.77 -15.76 -4.91
C ASP A 117 17.94 -15.03 -5.98
N LYS A 118 16.63 -15.33 -6.06
CA LYS A 118 15.69 -14.68 -6.98
C LYS A 118 15.22 -13.30 -6.50
N PHE A 119 15.68 -12.82 -5.34
CA PHE A 119 15.35 -11.46 -4.91
C PHE A 119 15.92 -10.44 -5.90
N PRO A 120 15.14 -9.39 -6.26
CA PRO A 120 15.59 -8.36 -7.18
C PRO A 120 16.89 -7.70 -6.72
N LYS A 121 17.84 -7.57 -7.65
CA LYS A 121 19.12 -6.89 -7.41
C LYS A 121 19.12 -5.54 -8.14
N PRO A 122 19.64 -4.47 -7.52
CA PRO A 122 19.79 -3.19 -8.20
C PRO A 122 20.78 -3.31 -9.35
N THR A 123 20.58 -2.49 -10.38
CA THR A 123 21.41 -2.48 -11.60
C THR A 123 21.67 -1.04 -12.05
N ASN A 124 22.69 -0.81 -12.88
CA ASN A 124 23.02 0.55 -13.35
C ASN A 124 22.07 1.10 -14.42
N ARG A 125 21.03 0.34 -14.79
CA ARG A 125 20.03 0.69 -15.82
C ARG A 125 18.65 0.28 -15.33
N PRO A 126 17.55 0.73 -15.95
CA PRO A 126 16.24 0.15 -15.68
C PRO A 126 16.29 -1.38 -15.86
N SER A 127 15.66 -2.13 -14.96
CA SER A 127 15.61 -3.60 -15.03
C SER A 127 14.31 -4.16 -14.47
N PHE A 128 13.95 -5.34 -14.95
CA PHE A 128 12.73 -6.05 -14.61
C PHE A 128 13.08 -7.37 -13.92
N HIS A 129 12.33 -7.68 -12.88
CA HIS A 129 12.53 -8.85 -12.04
C HIS A 129 11.19 -9.56 -11.84
N PRO A 130 11.17 -10.89 -11.70
CA PRO A 130 9.94 -11.61 -11.36
C PRO A 130 9.32 -11.10 -10.06
N ALA A 131 8.00 -10.90 -10.04
CA ALA A 131 7.29 -10.62 -8.78
C ALA A 131 7.25 -11.82 -7.83
N SER A 132 7.54 -13.02 -8.33
CA SER A 132 7.68 -14.32 -7.66
C SER A 132 6.83 -14.52 -6.40
N GLU A 133 5.65 -15.11 -6.60
CA GLU A 133 4.85 -15.73 -5.53
C GLU A 133 5.60 -16.90 -4.86
N GLU A 134 6.64 -17.43 -5.52
CA GLU A 134 7.48 -18.52 -5.00
C GLU A 134 8.28 -18.12 -3.74
N LEU A 135 8.36 -16.82 -3.40
CA LEU A 135 8.97 -16.36 -2.15
C LEU A 135 8.07 -16.58 -0.92
N ALA A 136 6.81 -16.98 -1.12
CA ALA A 136 5.86 -17.23 -0.04
C ALA A 136 6.43 -18.08 1.13
N PRO A 137 7.20 -19.17 0.92
CA PRO A 137 7.80 -19.95 2.01
C PRO A 137 8.82 -19.17 2.86
N LEU A 138 9.45 -18.14 2.29
CA LEU A 138 10.38 -17.27 3.02
C LEU A 138 9.66 -16.13 3.75
N VAL A 139 8.48 -15.74 3.28
CA VAL A 139 7.74 -14.57 3.78
C VAL A 139 6.68 -14.96 4.83
N PHE A 140 6.05 -16.12 4.66
CA PHE A 140 4.93 -16.57 5.49
C PHE A 140 5.27 -17.77 6.35
N ARG A 141 4.67 -17.83 7.53
CA ARG A 141 4.55 -19.08 8.28
C ARG A 141 3.56 -20.02 7.60
N GLN A 142 3.71 -21.32 7.85
CA GLN A 142 2.95 -22.36 7.16
C GLN A 142 1.42 -22.25 7.32
N ASP A 143 0.95 -21.69 8.43
CA ASP A 143 -0.46 -21.60 8.82
C ASP A 143 -1.05 -20.17 8.72
N GLN A 144 -0.33 -19.27 8.06
CA GLN A 144 -0.67 -17.84 7.94
C GLN A 144 -2.12 -17.63 7.45
N PRO A 145 -2.96 -16.86 8.18
CA PRO A 145 -4.24 -16.38 7.69
C PRO A 145 -4.10 -15.66 6.36
N GLN A 146 -4.90 -16.07 5.37
CA GLN A 146 -4.85 -15.52 4.01
C GLN A 146 -5.99 -14.54 3.73
N THR A 147 -7.03 -14.55 4.56
CA THR A 147 -8.22 -13.72 4.40
C THR A 147 -8.67 -13.11 5.73
N LEU A 148 -9.44 -12.02 5.67
CA LEU A 148 -10.11 -11.48 6.85
C LEU A 148 -11.01 -12.53 7.54
N GLN A 149 -11.64 -13.41 6.76
CA GLN A 149 -12.47 -14.49 7.31
C GLN A 149 -11.66 -15.50 8.14
N ASP A 150 -10.41 -15.79 7.75
CA ASP A 150 -9.52 -16.63 8.54
C ASP A 150 -9.18 -15.96 9.88
N LEU A 151 -8.90 -14.65 9.87
CA LEU A 151 -8.65 -13.86 11.08
C LEU A 151 -9.88 -13.77 12.00
N LEU A 152 -11.09 -13.70 11.43
CA LEU A 152 -12.34 -13.68 12.20
C LEU A 152 -12.69 -15.06 12.79
N ALA A 153 -12.26 -16.14 12.13
CA ALA A 153 -12.54 -17.51 12.54
C ALA A 153 -11.53 -18.08 13.55
N ARG A 154 -10.45 -17.34 13.86
CA ARG A 154 -9.36 -17.77 14.75
C ARG A 154 -9.13 -16.72 15.82
N ASP A 155 -8.80 -17.12 17.04
CA ASP A 155 -8.33 -16.18 18.07
C ASP A 155 -6.85 -15.83 17.87
N GLU A 156 -6.53 -15.22 16.72
CA GLU A 156 -5.16 -15.04 16.26
C GLU A 156 -4.83 -13.55 16.11
N PRO A 157 -3.63 -13.09 16.55
CA PRO A 157 -3.25 -11.69 16.41
C PRO A 157 -3.26 -11.26 14.94
N MET A 158 -3.63 -10.00 14.70
CA MET A 158 -3.66 -9.42 13.35
C MET A 158 -2.27 -9.30 12.72
N LEU A 159 -1.22 -9.20 13.54
CA LEU A 159 0.17 -9.14 13.10
C LEU A 159 0.83 -10.51 13.15
N SER A 160 1.65 -10.80 12.15
CA SER A 160 2.50 -11.99 12.09
C SER A 160 3.91 -11.61 11.66
N LEU A 161 4.89 -11.87 12.52
CA LEU A 161 6.31 -11.64 12.32
C LEU A 161 7.01 -12.97 11.97
N ARG A 162 7.62 -13.01 10.79
CA ARG A 162 8.49 -14.12 10.37
C ARG A 162 9.90 -13.61 10.15
N ILE A 163 10.87 -14.28 10.76
CA ILE A 163 12.29 -13.99 10.57
C ILE A 163 12.98 -15.22 9.97
N VAL A 164 13.72 -15.03 8.89
CA VAL A 164 14.59 -16.07 8.32
C VAL A 164 16.03 -15.57 8.35
N SER A 165 16.88 -16.25 9.11
CA SER A 165 18.28 -15.90 9.29
C SER A 165 19.15 -16.76 8.38
N PHE A 166 19.97 -16.12 7.55
CA PHE A 166 21.06 -16.73 6.79
C PHE A 166 22.39 -16.45 7.48
N THR A 167 23.46 -17.07 6.99
CA THR A 167 24.83 -16.85 7.54
C THR A 167 25.40 -15.46 7.26
N ASP A 168 24.80 -14.73 6.31
CA ASP A 168 25.21 -13.41 5.82
C ASP A 168 24.06 -12.39 5.69
N ALA A 169 22.82 -12.75 6.02
CA ALA A 169 21.65 -11.89 5.81
C ALA A 169 20.48 -12.27 6.72
N THR A 170 19.48 -11.39 6.80
CA THR A 170 18.23 -11.65 7.52
C THR A 170 17.04 -11.16 6.69
N LEU A 171 16.02 -12.00 6.54
CA LEU A 171 14.71 -11.58 6.06
C LEU A 171 13.80 -11.33 7.25
N VAL A 172 13.18 -10.16 7.31
CA VAL A 172 12.18 -9.80 8.31
C VAL A 172 10.87 -9.53 7.58
N SER A 173 9.85 -10.32 7.87
CA SER A 173 8.54 -10.23 7.22
C SER A 173 7.45 -9.93 8.23
N LEU A 174 6.63 -8.93 7.94
CA LEU A 174 5.45 -8.56 8.71
C LEU A 174 4.21 -8.76 7.84
N THR A 175 3.29 -9.62 8.28
CA THR A 175 1.97 -9.77 7.66
C THR A 175 0.92 -9.05 8.49
N TRP A 176 0.03 -8.30 7.83
CA TRP A 176 -0.95 -7.44 8.47
C TRP A 176 -2.19 -7.25 7.57
N PRO A 177 -3.42 -7.19 8.11
CA PRO A 177 -4.62 -6.90 7.33
C PRO A 177 -4.72 -5.40 7.01
N HIS A 178 -5.10 -5.05 5.78
CA HIS A 178 -5.25 -3.64 5.38
C HIS A 178 -6.40 -2.92 6.10
N ASN A 179 -7.32 -3.66 6.72
CA ASN A 179 -8.30 -3.09 7.64
C ASN A 179 -7.68 -2.49 8.93
N LEU A 180 -6.41 -2.78 9.23
CA LEU A 180 -5.73 -2.30 10.44
C LEU A 180 -5.00 -0.98 10.23
N MET A 181 -4.35 -0.80 9.08
CA MET A 181 -3.50 0.35 8.79
C MET A 181 -3.33 0.56 7.29
N ASP A 182 -2.72 1.68 6.90
CA ASP A 182 -2.22 1.89 5.54
C ASP A 182 -0.69 1.74 5.49
N ALA A 183 -0.09 1.94 4.30
CA ALA A 183 1.36 1.84 4.12
C ALA A 183 2.15 2.84 5.00
N ASN A 184 1.63 4.05 5.25
CA ASN A 184 2.28 4.98 6.17
C ASN A 184 2.18 4.47 7.61
N GLY A 185 1.05 3.86 7.98
CA GLY A 185 0.88 3.17 9.26
C GLY A 185 1.94 2.11 9.53
N VAL A 186 2.28 1.29 8.52
CA VAL A 186 3.41 0.34 8.62
C VAL A 186 4.74 1.07 8.84
N GLY A 187 4.96 2.19 8.14
CA GLY A 187 6.13 3.03 8.35
C GLY A 187 6.23 3.55 9.79
N PHE A 188 5.12 4.02 10.36
CA PHE A 188 5.08 4.47 11.76
C PHE A 188 5.36 3.35 12.75
N LEU A 189 4.77 2.17 12.55
CA LEU A 189 5.02 0.97 13.36
C LEU A 189 6.50 0.60 13.34
N VAL A 190 7.13 0.54 12.16
CA VAL A 190 8.55 0.16 12.04
C VAL A 190 9.48 1.22 12.63
N ASN A 191 9.13 2.50 12.52
CA ASN A 191 9.88 3.58 13.17
C ASN A 191 9.82 3.46 14.70
N ALA A 192 8.61 3.31 15.26
CA ALA A 192 8.42 3.13 16.70
C ALA A 192 9.11 1.84 17.20
N TRP A 193 9.07 0.77 16.41
CA TRP A 193 9.77 -0.47 16.72
C TRP A 193 11.29 -0.27 16.77
N SER A 194 11.84 0.50 15.83
CA SER A 194 13.26 0.86 15.83
C SER A 194 13.67 1.65 17.08
N LEU A 195 12.80 2.55 17.58
CA LEU A 195 13.04 3.32 18.81
C LEU A 195 13.09 2.40 20.04
N VAL A 196 12.12 1.49 20.19
CA VAL A 196 12.10 0.52 21.30
C VAL A 196 13.31 -0.42 21.23
N LEU A 197 13.66 -0.91 20.05
CA LEU A 197 14.85 -1.75 19.85
C LEU A 197 16.15 -1.01 20.23
N ALA A 198 16.19 0.31 20.08
CA ALA A 198 17.30 1.16 20.49
C ALA A 198 17.25 1.60 21.97
N GLY A 199 16.28 1.12 22.75
CA GLY A 199 16.09 1.50 24.15
C GLY A 199 15.57 2.93 24.36
N GLN A 200 14.93 3.52 23.35
CA GLN A 200 14.42 4.90 23.35
C GLN A 200 12.88 4.91 23.44
N GLU A 201 12.32 4.15 24.40
CA GLU A 201 10.86 4.04 24.59
C GLU A 201 10.21 5.39 24.91
N ASP A 202 10.95 6.29 25.55
CA ASP A 202 10.52 7.67 25.87
C ASP A 202 10.23 8.52 24.63
N LYS A 203 10.76 8.13 23.46
CA LYS A 203 10.56 8.83 22.18
C LYS A 203 9.48 8.19 21.30
N VAL A 204 8.87 7.10 21.76
CA VAL A 204 7.79 6.45 21.02
C VAL A 204 6.58 7.40 20.99
N PRO A 205 6.13 7.83 19.81
CA PRO A 205 4.98 8.73 19.73
C PRO A 205 3.71 8.01 20.19
N ALA A 206 2.80 8.76 20.81
CA ALA A 206 1.50 8.24 21.20
C ALA A 206 0.66 7.90 19.95
N VAL A 207 -0.15 6.85 20.04
CA VAL A 207 -1.14 6.56 19.00
C VAL A 207 -2.34 7.47 19.20
N SER A 208 -2.72 8.24 18.18
CA SER A 208 -3.86 9.15 18.25
C SER A 208 -5.19 8.40 18.28
N SER A 209 -6.27 9.13 18.57
CA SER A 209 -7.65 8.80 18.14
C SER A 209 -8.25 7.49 18.65
N VAL A 210 -7.79 6.98 19.80
CA VAL A 210 -8.46 5.84 20.44
C VAL A 210 -9.88 6.22 20.87
N GLY A 211 -10.86 5.48 20.35
CA GLY A 211 -12.28 5.70 20.63
C GLY A 211 -12.94 6.83 19.82
N ARG A 212 -12.24 7.46 18.88
CA ARG A 212 -12.81 8.49 17.99
C ARG A 212 -12.56 8.18 16.52
N ASP A 213 -13.63 8.22 15.74
CA ASP A 213 -13.56 8.11 14.29
C ASP A 213 -13.35 9.50 13.67
N VAL A 214 -12.09 9.95 13.66
CA VAL A 214 -11.72 11.32 13.23
C VAL A 214 -12.13 11.63 11.79
N LEU A 215 -12.16 10.62 10.92
CA LEU A 215 -12.61 10.79 9.54
C LEU A 215 -14.13 10.92 9.44
N TYR A 216 -14.87 10.17 10.25
CA TYR A 216 -16.33 10.29 10.31
C TYR A 216 -16.75 11.66 10.88
N GLU A 217 -16.07 12.12 11.92
CA GLU A 217 -16.28 13.44 12.50
C GLU A 217 -15.94 14.56 11.51
N ALA A 218 -14.79 14.47 10.83
CA ALA A 218 -14.40 15.41 9.78
C ALA A 218 -15.44 15.48 8.65
N ALA A 219 -15.94 14.32 8.21
CA ALA A 219 -17.00 14.20 7.21
C ALA A 219 -18.36 14.77 7.68
N SER A 220 -18.57 14.91 8.99
CA SER A 220 -19.78 15.46 9.61
C SER A 220 -19.69 16.97 9.89
N SER A 221 -18.51 17.56 9.72
CA SER A 221 -18.27 18.96 10.05
C SER A 221 -19.01 19.93 9.11
N ALA A 222 -19.26 21.15 9.59
CA ALA A 222 -19.80 22.22 8.74
C ALA A 222 -18.87 22.54 7.54
N ALA A 223 -17.56 22.41 7.71
CA ALA A 223 -16.58 22.59 6.64
C ALA A 223 -16.78 21.58 5.50
N ALA A 224 -17.19 20.35 5.81
CA ALA A 224 -17.49 19.34 4.79
C ALA A 224 -18.73 19.65 3.95
N GLN A 225 -19.54 20.63 4.35
CA GLN A 225 -20.74 21.07 3.62
C GLN A 225 -20.48 22.25 2.66
N GLN A 226 -19.26 22.81 2.65
CA GLN A 226 -18.95 24.02 1.90
C GLN A 226 -18.95 23.81 0.38
N GLU A 227 -18.57 22.62 -0.09
CA GLU A 227 -18.52 22.32 -1.53
C GLU A 227 -18.90 20.88 -1.86
N GLU A 228 -19.27 20.68 -3.13
CA GLU A 228 -19.44 19.36 -3.72
C GLU A 228 -18.10 18.84 -4.24
N SER A 229 -17.95 17.52 -4.23
CA SER A 229 -16.75 16.90 -4.80
C SER A 229 -16.73 17.13 -6.31
N VAL A 230 -15.63 17.64 -6.84
CA VAL A 230 -15.48 17.91 -8.29
C VAL A 230 -15.63 16.66 -9.15
N ILE A 231 -15.46 15.47 -8.56
CA ILE A 231 -15.57 14.18 -9.26
C ILE A 231 -16.94 13.51 -9.08
N ALA A 232 -17.86 14.12 -8.31
CA ALA A 232 -19.16 13.53 -7.98
C ALA A 232 -19.96 13.10 -9.22
N ASN A 233 -19.97 13.93 -10.27
CA ASN A 233 -20.70 13.68 -11.52
C ASN A 233 -20.13 12.53 -12.36
N SER A 234 -18.91 12.08 -12.07
CA SER A 234 -18.27 10.95 -12.76
C SER A 234 -18.50 9.61 -12.05
N ARG A 235 -19.36 9.57 -11.02
CA ARG A 235 -19.66 8.34 -10.27
C ARG A 235 -20.35 7.31 -11.16
N LEU A 236 -19.76 6.13 -11.22
CA LEU A 236 -20.32 4.99 -11.92
C LEU A 236 -21.55 4.44 -11.17
N SER A 237 -22.70 4.35 -11.84
CA SER A 237 -23.97 3.89 -11.25
C SER A 237 -24.98 3.33 -12.27
N GLY A 238 -25.94 2.53 -11.82
CA GLY A 238 -27.02 1.99 -12.67
C GLY A 238 -26.50 1.24 -13.91
N LEU A 239 -27.05 1.55 -15.09
CA LEU A 239 -26.68 0.92 -16.36
C LEU A 239 -25.21 1.17 -16.75
N SER A 240 -24.66 2.33 -16.37
CA SER A 240 -23.26 2.67 -16.64
C SER A 240 -22.30 1.69 -15.95
N MET A 241 -22.65 1.25 -14.72
CA MET A 241 -21.91 0.23 -13.97
C MET A 241 -22.00 -1.15 -14.62
N VAL A 242 -23.16 -1.52 -15.16
CA VAL A 242 -23.34 -2.79 -15.87
C VAL A 242 -22.49 -2.81 -17.14
N SER A 243 -22.49 -1.73 -17.91
CA SER A 243 -21.66 -1.61 -19.12
C SER A 243 -20.17 -1.73 -18.80
N PHE A 244 -19.70 -1.02 -17.77
CA PHE A 244 -18.33 -1.11 -17.27
C PHE A 244 -17.97 -2.53 -16.82
N ALA A 245 -18.82 -3.16 -16.00
CA ALA A 245 -18.57 -4.52 -15.51
C ALA A 245 -18.46 -5.53 -16.66
N ARG A 246 -19.29 -5.40 -17.70
CA ARG A 246 -19.19 -6.23 -18.90
C ARG A 246 -17.87 -6.02 -19.64
N SER A 247 -17.44 -4.78 -19.82
CA SER A 247 -16.15 -4.45 -20.44
C SER A 247 -14.99 -5.06 -19.65
N LEU A 248 -15.01 -4.91 -18.33
CA LEU A 248 -14.01 -5.46 -17.43
C LEU A 248 -13.95 -7.00 -17.51
N LEU A 249 -15.10 -7.68 -17.44
CA LEU A 249 -15.17 -9.15 -17.53
C LEU A 249 -14.69 -9.66 -18.89
N TRP A 250 -15.04 -8.96 -19.97
CA TRP A 250 -14.53 -9.29 -21.31
C TRP A 250 -13.01 -9.19 -21.36
N ASP A 251 -12.45 -8.08 -20.89
CA ASP A 251 -11.01 -7.89 -20.82
C ASP A 251 -10.35 -8.95 -19.92
N MET A 252 -10.96 -9.34 -18.79
CA MET A 252 -10.44 -10.39 -17.90
C MET A 252 -10.43 -11.78 -18.54
N TYR A 253 -11.40 -12.08 -19.40
CA TYR A 253 -11.48 -13.36 -20.09
C TYR A 253 -10.37 -13.51 -21.14
N TRP A 254 -10.03 -12.43 -21.84
CA TRP A 254 -9.08 -12.47 -22.97
C TRP A 254 -7.63 -12.18 -22.57
N ASN A 255 -7.39 -11.34 -21.56
CA ASN A 255 -6.06 -10.84 -21.26
C ASN A 255 -5.50 -11.43 -19.96
N LYS A 256 -4.42 -12.20 -20.11
CA LYS A 256 -3.58 -12.66 -19.00
C LYS A 256 -2.67 -11.54 -18.51
N MET A 257 -2.45 -11.53 -17.20
CA MET A 257 -1.64 -10.53 -16.52
C MET A 257 -0.34 -11.14 -16.00
N GLU A 258 0.73 -10.35 -16.05
CA GLU A 258 2.05 -10.70 -15.53
C GLU A 258 2.47 -9.65 -14.50
N SER A 259 2.92 -10.11 -13.33
CA SER A 259 3.44 -9.24 -12.28
C SER A 259 4.96 -9.17 -12.35
N ARG A 260 5.51 -7.95 -12.32
CA ARG A 260 6.97 -7.70 -12.34
C ARG A 260 7.36 -6.65 -11.31
N VAL A 261 8.53 -6.83 -10.72
CA VAL A 261 9.22 -5.78 -9.96
C VAL A 261 10.12 -5.03 -10.93
N VAL A 262 10.12 -3.70 -10.84
CA VAL A 262 10.94 -2.82 -11.70
C VAL A 262 11.88 -2.02 -10.82
N HIS A 263 13.16 -2.03 -11.19
CA HIS A 263 14.19 -1.17 -10.61
C HIS A 263 14.48 -0.03 -11.59
N LEU A 264 14.37 1.21 -11.13
CA LEU A 264 14.72 2.40 -11.90
C LEU A 264 15.85 3.17 -11.18
N PRO A 265 17.06 3.26 -11.77
CA PRO A 265 18.14 4.05 -11.19
C PRO A 265 17.76 5.51 -10.99
N LYS A 266 18.27 6.13 -9.93
CA LYS A 266 18.01 7.54 -9.60
C LYS A 266 18.23 8.48 -10.78
N GLU A 267 19.36 8.36 -11.47
CA GLU A 267 19.73 9.22 -12.60
C GLU A 267 18.73 9.07 -13.76
N PHE A 268 18.24 7.85 -14.00
CA PHE A 268 17.22 7.60 -15.01
C PHE A 268 15.91 8.31 -14.67
N VAL A 269 15.45 8.20 -13.43
CA VAL A 269 14.21 8.84 -12.97
C VAL A 269 14.31 10.36 -13.04
N GLN A 270 15.46 10.92 -12.66
CA GLN A 270 15.72 12.36 -12.76
C GLN A 270 15.68 12.83 -14.21
N LYS A 271 16.30 12.08 -15.12
CA LYS A 271 16.25 12.37 -16.56
C LYS A 271 14.82 12.27 -17.11
N LEU A 272 14.10 11.20 -16.80
CA LEU A 272 12.70 11.01 -17.21
C LEU A 272 11.85 12.21 -16.77
N ARG A 273 11.98 12.66 -15.52
CA ARG A 273 11.27 13.83 -15.02
C ARG A 273 11.65 15.11 -15.79
N ALA A 274 12.94 15.33 -16.04
CA ALA A 274 13.41 16.52 -16.74
C ALA A 274 12.86 16.58 -18.17
N ASP A 275 13.01 15.48 -18.93
CA ASP A 275 12.50 15.38 -20.31
C ASP A 275 10.96 15.57 -20.35
N THR A 276 10.24 14.96 -19.40
CA THR A 276 8.78 15.12 -19.29
C THR A 276 8.40 16.57 -18.94
N LEU A 277 9.14 17.25 -18.07
CA LEU A 277 8.87 18.64 -17.71
C LEU A 277 9.13 19.57 -18.90
N ASP A 278 10.13 19.29 -19.74
CA ASP A 278 10.41 20.06 -20.95
C ASP A 278 9.30 19.88 -22.00
N GLU A 279 8.69 18.69 -22.11
CA GLU A 279 7.45 18.50 -22.88
C GLU A 279 6.32 19.40 -22.34
N VAL A 280 6.08 19.39 -21.03
CA VAL A 280 5.03 20.23 -20.41
C VAL A 280 5.27 21.71 -20.70
N LYS A 281 6.52 22.19 -20.56
CA LYS A 281 6.85 23.60 -20.79
C LYS A 281 6.61 24.02 -22.24
N ARG A 282 6.88 23.14 -23.20
CA ARG A 282 6.54 23.36 -24.62
C ARG A 282 5.03 23.39 -24.84
N ASP A 283 4.30 22.44 -24.29
CA ASP A 283 2.84 22.34 -24.44
C ASP A 283 2.09 23.50 -23.75
N GLN A 284 2.70 24.15 -22.75
CA GLN A 284 2.11 25.28 -22.01
C GLN A 284 2.70 26.64 -22.41
N GLN A 285 3.47 26.70 -23.51
CA GLN A 285 4.08 27.94 -23.95
C GLN A 285 3.00 28.99 -24.30
N GLY A 286 3.07 30.16 -23.65
CA GLY A 286 2.09 31.23 -23.83
C GLY A 286 0.82 31.10 -22.99
N ALA A 287 0.70 30.07 -22.14
CA ALA A 287 -0.39 29.97 -21.17
C ALA A 287 -0.19 30.95 -20.00
N SER A 288 -1.25 31.67 -19.62
CA SER A 288 -1.26 32.52 -18.42
C SER A 288 -1.35 31.64 -17.18
N GLY A 289 -0.32 31.63 -16.33
CA GLY A 289 -0.33 30.85 -15.09
C GLY A 289 1.03 30.73 -14.41
N PRO A 290 1.09 30.05 -13.25
CA PRO A 290 2.35 29.71 -12.59
C PRO A 290 3.20 28.78 -13.46
N GLU A 291 4.52 28.80 -13.25
CA GLU A 291 5.44 27.92 -13.98
C GLU A 291 5.03 26.45 -13.81
N PRO A 292 4.89 25.68 -14.91
CA PRO A 292 4.52 24.28 -14.82
C PRO A 292 5.51 23.48 -13.98
N TRP A 293 4.99 22.60 -13.13
CA TRP A 293 5.80 21.72 -12.29
C TRP A 293 5.19 20.32 -12.19
N ILE A 294 6.04 19.30 -12.30
CA ILE A 294 5.68 17.89 -12.08
C ILE A 294 6.68 17.22 -11.13
N SER A 295 6.22 16.16 -10.47
CA SER A 295 7.05 15.28 -9.63
C SER A 295 7.68 14.16 -10.48
N GLU A 296 8.64 13.44 -9.90
CA GLU A 296 9.18 12.21 -10.53
C GLU A 296 8.08 11.17 -10.70
N PHE A 297 7.16 11.07 -9.74
CA PHE A 297 6.06 10.13 -9.80
C PHE A 297 5.05 10.49 -10.88
N ASP A 298 4.76 11.78 -11.11
CA ASP A 298 3.87 12.18 -12.22
C ASP A 298 4.44 11.70 -13.55
N ALA A 299 5.76 11.84 -13.75
CA ALA A 299 6.45 11.38 -14.96
C ALA A 299 6.42 9.84 -15.11
N ILE A 300 6.68 9.10 -14.02
CA ILE A 300 6.58 7.63 -14.01
C ILE A 300 5.16 7.17 -14.33
N LEU A 301 4.15 7.73 -13.65
CA LEU A 301 2.75 7.37 -13.85
C LEU A 301 2.28 7.68 -15.27
N ALA A 302 2.68 8.83 -15.81
CA ALA A 302 2.37 9.22 -17.18
C ALA A 302 3.00 8.28 -18.21
N LEU A 303 4.26 7.88 -18.01
CA LEU A 303 4.94 6.95 -18.91
C LEU A 303 4.25 5.58 -18.94
N TRP A 304 3.87 5.05 -17.77
CA TRP A 304 3.15 3.78 -17.69
C TRP A 304 1.75 3.87 -18.28
N LEU A 305 1.01 4.94 -17.97
CA LEU A 305 -0.33 5.16 -18.50
C LEU A 305 -0.32 5.35 -20.02
N SER A 306 0.67 6.06 -20.58
CA SER A 306 0.85 6.22 -22.02
C SER A 306 1.10 4.87 -22.71
N ASN A 307 1.92 4.00 -22.11
CA ASN A 307 2.16 2.66 -22.65
C ASN A 307 0.93 1.74 -22.51
N LEU A 308 0.16 1.86 -21.43
CA LEU A 308 -1.12 1.19 -21.28
C LEU A 308 -2.13 1.64 -22.34
N ALA A 309 -2.17 2.94 -22.67
CA ALA A 309 -3.02 3.48 -23.73
C ALA A 309 -2.64 2.88 -25.10
N ARG A 310 -1.34 2.86 -25.41
CA ARG A 310 -0.81 2.31 -26.67
C ARG A 310 -0.98 0.80 -26.80
N SER A 311 -1.08 0.07 -25.68
CA SER A 311 -1.31 -1.38 -25.71
C SER A 311 -2.77 -1.76 -25.94
N GLN A 312 -3.71 -0.80 -25.94
CA GLN A 312 -5.12 -1.10 -26.19
C GLN A 312 -5.34 -1.41 -27.68
N SER A 313 -6.19 -2.39 -27.99
CA SER A 313 -6.54 -2.74 -29.38
C SER A 313 -7.33 -1.66 -30.12
N LYS A 314 -7.92 -0.72 -29.37
CA LYS A 314 -8.60 0.47 -29.87
C LYS A 314 -8.36 1.64 -28.91
N PRO A 315 -8.31 2.89 -29.41
CA PRO A 315 -8.25 4.06 -28.55
C PRO A 315 -9.51 4.12 -27.66
N ASN A 316 -9.34 3.96 -26.34
CA ASN A 316 -10.40 4.08 -25.34
C ASN A 316 -10.05 5.16 -24.33
N SER A 317 -11.04 5.66 -23.60
CA SER A 317 -10.79 6.48 -22.42
C SER A 317 -9.99 5.71 -21.36
N LEU A 318 -9.21 6.43 -20.56
CA LEU A 318 -8.46 5.88 -19.42
C LEU A 318 -8.84 6.62 -18.15
N THR A 319 -8.95 5.87 -17.05
CA THR A 319 -9.16 6.44 -15.72
C THR A 319 -8.05 5.97 -14.81
N MET A 320 -7.20 6.89 -14.37
CA MET A 320 -6.25 6.63 -13.31
C MET A 320 -6.90 6.82 -11.95
N CYS A 321 -6.70 5.87 -11.04
CA CYS A 321 -7.08 5.97 -9.63
C CYS A 321 -5.81 5.97 -8.76
N LEU A 322 -5.59 7.04 -8.00
CA LEU A 322 -4.41 7.25 -7.16
C LEU A 322 -4.84 7.54 -5.71
N PRO A 323 -4.61 6.62 -4.75
CA PRO A 323 -4.76 6.91 -3.33
C PRO A 323 -3.77 8.00 -2.89
N PHE A 324 -4.23 8.91 -2.04
CA PHE A 324 -3.42 9.94 -1.40
C PHE A 324 -3.67 9.99 0.11
N ASP A 325 -2.62 10.32 0.85
CA ASP A 325 -2.65 10.46 2.30
C ASP A 325 -3.34 11.77 2.72
N CYS A 326 -4.38 11.64 3.54
CA CYS A 326 -5.16 12.76 4.05
C CYS A 326 -4.52 13.40 5.30
N ARG A 327 -3.58 12.74 5.99
CA ARG A 327 -2.97 13.27 7.23
C ARG A 327 -2.38 14.67 7.03
N LYS A 328 -1.69 14.88 5.91
CA LYS A 328 -1.09 16.17 5.54
C LYS A 328 -2.07 17.16 4.89
N ARG A 329 -3.28 16.72 4.57
CA ARG A 329 -4.33 17.54 3.94
C ARG A 329 -5.39 18.01 4.92
N LEU A 330 -5.53 17.31 6.04
CA LEU A 330 -6.43 17.63 7.14
C LEU A 330 -5.64 17.80 8.46
N PRO A 331 -4.65 18.71 8.53
CA PRO A 331 -3.76 18.81 9.70
C PRO A 331 -4.50 19.18 10.99
N SER A 332 -5.72 19.73 10.91
CA SER A 332 -6.51 20.09 12.09
C SER A 332 -7.20 18.91 12.77
N ILE A 333 -7.18 17.71 12.19
CA ILE A 333 -7.92 16.55 12.74
C ILE A 333 -7.02 15.55 13.50
N ILE A 334 -5.70 15.65 13.33
CA ILE A 334 -4.71 14.86 14.06
C ILE A 334 -3.79 15.81 14.79
N SER A 335 -3.51 15.53 16.07
CA SER A 335 -2.52 16.29 16.83
C SER A 335 -1.14 16.15 16.17
N PRO A 336 -0.34 17.23 16.02
CA PRO A 336 0.99 17.16 15.41
C PRO A 336 1.95 16.16 16.08
N ASP A 337 1.76 15.92 17.38
CA ASP A 337 2.63 15.05 18.19
C ASP A 337 2.18 13.59 18.20
N ASP A 338 0.97 13.30 17.73
CA ASP A 338 0.41 11.95 17.75
C ASP A 338 0.58 11.23 16.41
N THR A 339 0.60 9.91 16.47
CA THR A 339 0.65 9.04 15.30
C THR A 339 -0.70 8.39 15.03
N HIS A 340 -1.28 8.67 13.85
CA HIS A 340 -2.47 7.99 13.37
C HIS A 340 -2.10 6.81 12.47
N VAL A 341 -2.15 5.58 12.98
CA VAL A 341 -1.68 4.37 12.27
C VAL A 341 -2.71 3.84 11.26
N GLU A 342 -4.00 4.08 11.49
CA GLU A 342 -5.12 3.51 10.72
C GLU A 342 -5.24 4.08 9.30
N ASN A 343 -6.18 3.59 8.49
CA ASN A 343 -6.29 4.09 7.11
C ASN A 343 -6.77 5.54 7.08
N MET A 344 -5.95 6.41 6.48
CA MET A 344 -6.32 7.81 6.23
C MET A 344 -6.10 8.20 4.77
N VAL A 345 -6.61 7.37 3.87
CA VAL A 345 -6.39 7.49 2.42
C VAL A 345 -7.68 7.75 1.66
N LEU A 346 -7.65 8.60 0.65
CA LEU A 346 -8.74 8.79 -0.31
C LEU A 346 -8.20 8.65 -1.73
N ASN A 347 -9.09 8.43 -2.69
CA ASN A 347 -8.72 8.26 -4.08
C ASN A 347 -8.86 9.58 -4.85
N ASN A 348 -7.81 9.96 -5.56
CA ASN A 348 -7.83 10.90 -6.66
C ASN A 348 -8.11 10.17 -7.98
N PHE A 349 -8.85 10.79 -8.88
CA PHE A 349 -9.14 10.24 -10.20
C PHE A 349 -8.70 11.16 -11.32
N THR A 350 -7.90 10.67 -12.27
CA THR A 350 -7.59 11.40 -13.51
C THR A 350 -8.31 10.72 -14.66
N LEU A 351 -9.29 11.41 -15.25
CA LEU A 351 -10.13 10.89 -16.32
C LEU A 351 -9.64 11.46 -17.65
N LEU A 352 -9.13 10.60 -18.52
CA LEU A 352 -8.58 10.96 -19.82
C LEU A 352 -9.47 10.41 -20.93
N SER A 353 -9.79 11.25 -21.90
CA SER A 353 -10.32 10.80 -23.19
C SER A 353 -9.30 9.93 -23.93
N ALA A 354 -9.74 9.24 -24.98
CA ALA A 354 -8.84 8.46 -25.83
C ALA A 354 -7.75 9.34 -26.47
N GLU A 355 -8.08 10.60 -26.81
CA GLU A 355 -7.12 11.58 -27.34
C GLU A 355 -6.08 11.96 -26.27
N GLU A 356 -6.53 12.37 -25.08
CA GLU A 356 -5.63 12.76 -23.98
C GLU A 356 -4.75 11.59 -23.50
N ALA A 357 -5.28 10.36 -23.49
CA ALA A 357 -4.53 9.16 -23.14
C ALA A 357 -3.42 8.82 -24.15
N ASN A 358 -3.55 9.25 -25.41
CA ASN A 358 -2.58 9.04 -26.47
C ASN A 358 -1.71 10.29 -26.74
N ALA A 359 -1.85 11.34 -25.94
CA ALA A 359 -1.02 12.54 -26.01
C ALA A 359 0.44 12.29 -25.57
N SER A 360 1.24 13.37 -25.52
CA SER A 360 2.62 13.33 -25.01
C SER A 360 2.66 12.87 -23.54
N VAL A 361 3.79 12.30 -23.12
CA VAL A 361 3.98 11.89 -21.71
C VAL A 361 3.91 13.13 -20.81
N GLY A 362 4.44 14.26 -21.26
CA GLY A 362 4.30 15.56 -20.63
C GLY A 362 2.83 15.97 -20.42
N SER A 363 2.02 15.94 -21.47
CA SER A 363 0.59 16.28 -21.38
C SER A 363 -0.16 15.41 -20.37
N ILE A 364 0.10 14.09 -20.38
CA ILE A 364 -0.49 13.16 -19.42
C ILE A 364 -0.03 13.48 -17.99
N ALA A 365 1.27 13.69 -17.76
CA ALA A 365 1.83 14.03 -16.45
C ALA A 365 1.23 15.34 -15.90
N TRP A 366 1.02 16.32 -16.77
CA TRP A 366 0.41 17.58 -16.39
C TRP A 366 -1.08 17.44 -16.03
N ASN A 367 -1.84 16.61 -16.75
CA ASN A 367 -3.22 16.31 -16.40
C ASN A 367 -3.33 15.56 -15.06
N ILE A 368 -2.46 14.57 -14.82
CA ILE A 368 -2.35 13.88 -13.52
C ILE A 368 -2.14 14.90 -12.40
N ARG A 369 -1.16 15.80 -12.58
CA ARG A 369 -0.82 16.83 -11.60
C ARG A 369 -2.00 17.77 -11.31
N LYS A 370 -2.63 18.31 -12.35
CA LYS A 370 -3.76 19.24 -12.20
C LYS A 370 -4.91 18.59 -11.46
N GLU A 371 -5.28 17.37 -11.82
CA GLU A 371 -6.37 16.65 -11.16
C GLU A 371 -6.05 16.29 -9.71
N LEU A 372 -4.80 15.91 -9.42
CA LEU A 372 -4.36 15.71 -8.03
C LEU A 372 -4.50 16.99 -7.21
N MET A 373 -4.00 18.13 -7.70
CA MET A 373 -4.09 19.40 -6.97
C MET A 373 -5.53 19.86 -6.79
N ARG A 374 -6.36 19.70 -7.83
CA ARG A 374 -7.77 20.07 -7.82
C ARG A 374 -8.57 19.27 -6.79
N GLN A 375 -8.31 17.96 -6.65
CA GLN A 375 -9.10 17.07 -5.78
C GLN A 375 -8.54 16.92 -4.35
N THR A 376 -7.35 17.44 -4.06
CA THR A 376 -6.69 17.28 -2.75
C THR A 376 -6.59 18.55 -1.92
N THR A 377 -7.38 19.58 -2.27
CA THR A 377 -7.59 20.72 -1.37
C THR A 377 -8.33 20.25 -0.11
N PRO A 378 -8.14 20.89 1.07
CA PRO A 378 -8.82 20.46 2.29
C PRO A 378 -10.35 20.36 2.13
N ALA A 379 -10.97 21.32 1.42
CA ALA A 379 -12.40 21.31 1.16
C ALA A 379 -12.83 20.14 0.26
N GLN A 380 -12.05 19.78 -0.77
CA GLN A 380 -12.36 18.64 -1.64
C GLN A 380 -12.17 17.30 -0.92
N VAL A 381 -11.15 17.20 -0.06
CA VAL A 381 -10.95 16.02 0.80
C VAL A 381 -12.17 15.83 1.71
N LEU A 382 -12.65 16.89 2.36
CA LEU A 382 -13.83 16.84 3.22
C LEU A 382 -15.11 16.51 2.42
N ALA A 383 -15.29 17.08 1.24
CA ALA A 383 -16.43 16.77 0.36
C ALA A 383 -16.45 15.30 -0.05
N ALA A 384 -15.29 14.74 -0.42
CA ALA A 384 -15.15 13.32 -0.75
C ALA A 384 -15.41 12.40 0.46
N LEU A 385 -14.92 12.78 1.65
CA LEU A 385 -15.20 12.07 2.90
C LEU A 385 -16.70 12.09 3.23
N ARG A 386 -17.38 13.22 3.09
CA ARG A 386 -18.83 13.35 3.26
C ARG A 386 -19.58 12.40 2.32
N THR A 387 -19.24 12.38 1.02
CA THR A 387 -19.84 11.46 0.06
C THR A 387 -19.65 10.00 0.48
N LYS A 388 -18.45 9.65 0.95
CA LYS A 388 -18.12 8.30 1.44
C LYS A 388 -18.95 7.94 2.69
N LYS A 389 -19.05 8.86 3.64
CA LYS A 389 -19.87 8.71 4.86
C LYS A 389 -21.35 8.51 4.54
N VAL A 390 -21.94 9.31 3.65
CA VAL A 390 -23.36 9.18 3.27
C VAL A 390 -23.66 7.78 2.69
N GLN A 391 -22.75 7.24 1.88
CA GLN A 391 -22.88 5.86 1.37
C GLN A 391 -22.71 4.85 2.50
N TRP A 392 -21.78 5.11 3.41
CA TRP A 392 -21.58 4.27 4.58
C TRP A 392 -22.85 4.18 5.44
N ASP A 393 -23.50 5.29 5.74
CA ASP A 393 -24.69 5.32 6.60
C ASP A 393 -25.90 4.63 5.97
N LYS A 394 -25.98 4.63 4.62
CA LYS A 394 -27.02 3.92 3.86
C LYS A 394 -26.80 2.40 3.80
N GLY A 395 -25.67 1.89 4.27
CA GLY A 395 -25.30 0.48 4.08
C GLY A 395 -24.75 0.18 2.68
N ASP A 396 -24.54 1.19 1.84
CA ASP A 396 -23.98 1.04 0.50
C ASP A 396 -22.45 0.80 0.55
N ASN A 397 -21.87 0.49 -0.62
CA ASN A 397 -20.43 0.46 -0.81
C ASN A 397 -19.84 1.87 -0.69
N ALA A 398 -19.12 2.15 0.39
CA ALA A 398 -18.41 3.41 0.66
C ALA A 398 -17.04 3.51 -0.05
N ALA A 399 -16.94 3.01 -1.28
CA ALA A 399 -15.78 3.15 -2.16
C ALA A 399 -16.27 3.37 -3.60
N PRO A 400 -16.86 4.53 -3.91
CA PRO A 400 -17.41 4.80 -5.22
C PRO A 400 -16.30 4.84 -6.27
N MET A 401 -16.53 4.18 -7.40
CA MET A 401 -15.68 4.30 -8.57
C MET A 401 -16.15 5.46 -9.43
N HIS A 402 -15.21 6.34 -9.78
CA HIS A 402 -15.47 7.47 -10.66
C HIS A 402 -14.78 7.23 -12.00
N THR A 403 -15.55 6.85 -13.02
CA THR A 403 -15.01 6.46 -14.33
C THR A 403 -16.09 6.51 -15.41
N LYS A 404 -15.67 6.61 -16.67
CA LYS A 404 -16.57 6.39 -17.81
C LYS A 404 -16.81 4.88 -18.04
N PRO A 405 -17.97 4.46 -18.60
CA PRO A 405 -18.30 3.05 -18.76
C PRO A 405 -17.39 2.27 -19.71
N ASP A 406 -16.80 2.95 -20.68
CA ASP A 406 -15.89 2.42 -21.69
C ASP A 406 -14.41 2.57 -21.30
N SER A 407 -14.11 3.11 -20.12
CA SER A 407 -12.75 3.44 -19.70
C SER A 407 -11.99 2.22 -19.19
N THR A 408 -10.73 2.11 -19.60
CA THR A 408 -9.78 1.15 -18.98
C THR A 408 -9.20 1.78 -17.72
N LEU A 409 -9.25 1.04 -16.60
CA LEU A 409 -8.71 1.52 -15.33
C LEU A 409 -7.19 1.35 -15.28
N TYR A 410 -6.52 2.35 -14.73
CA TYR A 410 -5.14 2.31 -14.29
C TYR A 410 -5.09 2.56 -12.77
N ILE A 411 -4.84 1.53 -11.98
CA ILE A 411 -4.81 1.64 -10.52
C ILE A 411 -3.37 1.88 -10.09
N THR A 412 -3.11 2.90 -9.29
CA THR A 412 -1.75 3.15 -8.82
C THR A 412 -1.73 3.44 -7.34
N THR A 413 -0.58 3.37 -6.70
CA THR A 413 -0.36 3.87 -5.35
C THR A 413 1.11 4.21 -5.15
N ASN A 414 1.38 5.17 -4.27
CA ASN A 414 2.73 5.63 -3.97
C ASN A 414 3.00 5.58 -2.47
N TRP A 415 3.93 4.71 -2.08
CA TRP A 415 4.34 4.50 -0.69
C TRP A 415 5.66 5.18 -0.34
N ALA A 416 6.21 6.01 -1.22
CA ALA A 416 7.49 6.65 -0.99
C ALA A 416 7.52 7.50 0.30
N ALA A 417 6.39 8.07 0.71
CA ALA A 417 6.28 8.84 1.95
C ALA A 417 6.50 7.99 3.21
N ALA A 418 6.21 6.68 3.16
CA ALA A 418 6.41 5.75 4.27
C ALA A 418 7.88 5.34 4.45
N LYS A 419 8.75 5.64 3.48
CA LYS A 419 10.20 5.41 3.53
C LYS A 419 10.59 3.98 3.91
N HIS A 420 9.85 2.98 3.42
CA HIS A 420 10.03 1.58 3.86
C HIS A 420 11.44 1.02 3.71
N PHE A 421 12.24 1.54 2.76
CA PHE A 421 13.64 1.14 2.60
C PHE A 421 14.58 1.68 3.68
N THR A 422 14.22 2.78 4.35
CA THR A 422 15.12 3.50 5.27
C THR A 422 14.53 3.66 6.67
N VAL A 423 13.25 3.35 6.87
CA VAL A 423 12.55 3.55 8.15
C VAL A 423 12.97 2.54 9.22
N ALA A 424 13.33 1.32 8.83
CA ALA A 424 13.88 0.33 9.75
C ALA A 424 15.33 0.68 10.11
N GLN A 425 15.56 0.98 11.39
CA GLN A 425 16.88 1.29 11.96
C GLN A 425 17.24 0.22 13.00
N PHE A 426 17.51 -1.00 12.53
CA PHE A 426 17.73 -2.19 13.37
C PHE A 426 19.19 -2.44 13.72
N GLY A 427 20.04 -1.42 13.65
CA GLY A 427 21.45 -1.46 14.06
C GLY A 427 21.69 -2.17 15.42
N PRO A 428 20.89 -1.90 16.48
CA PRO A 428 21.05 -2.56 17.78
C PRO A 428 20.83 -4.09 17.78
N ALA A 429 20.20 -4.63 16.74
CA ALA A 429 20.00 -6.07 16.56
C ALA A 429 21.12 -6.73 15.72
N VAL A 430 22.07 -5.98 15.14
CA VAL A 430 23.13 -6.59 14.31
C VAL A 430 24.04 -7.46 15.17
N VAL A 431 24.10 -8.76 14.85
CA VAL A 431 25.04 -9.70 15.50
C VAL A 431 26.30 -9.89 14.66
N LYS A 432 26.17 -9.79 13.33
CA LYS A 432 27.27 -9.94 12.40
C LYS A 432 26.97 -9.15 11.13
N GLN A 433 27.93 -8.35 10.69
CA GLN A 433 27.87 -7.71 9.38
C GLN A 433 28.04 -8.76 8.29
N GLY A 434 27.09 -8.81 7.35
CA GLY A 434 27.09 -9.77 6.25
C GLY A 434 27.88 -9.23 5.06
N GLU A 435 27.31 -8.22 4.41
CA GLU A 435 27.95 -7.50 3.31
C GLU A 435 28.87 -6.37 3.84
N SER A 436 30.10 -6.35 3.34
CA SER A 436 31.10 -5.33 3.69
C SER A 436 31.80 -4.79 2.43
N GLY A 437 32.37 -3.59 2.54
CA GLY A 437 33.15 -2.95 1.48
C GLY A 437 32.37 -1.98 0.59
N PRO A 438 32.99 -1.50 -0.51
CA PRO A 438 32.47 -0.39 -1.33
C PRO A 438 31.15 -0.68 -2.06
N GLN A 439 30.79 -1.96 -2.20
CA GLN A 439 29.55 -2.37 -2.88
C GLN A 439 28.31 -2.18 -2.00
N ARG A 440 28.51 -2.00 -0.69
CA ARG A 440 27.42 -1.83 0.26
C ARG A 440 26.67 -0.51 0.02
N GLY A 441 25.38 -0.62 -0.29
CA GLY A 441 24.51 0.52 -0.58
C GLY A 441 23.78 1.14 0.61
N ASN A 442 23.93 0.62 1.83
CA ASN A 442 23.12 0.95 3.00
C ASN A 442 23.90 0.87 4.34
N PRO A 443 23.49 1.60 5.39
CA PRO A 443 24.09 1.47 6.73
C PRO A 443 23.84 0.11 7.42
N PRO A 444 24.65 -0.26 8.44
CA PRO A 444 24.40 -1.43 9.29
C PRO A 444 23.00 -1.47 9.91
N GLY A 445 22.34 -2.62 9.80
CA GLY A 445 21.02 -2.85 10.37
C GLY A 445 19.90 -2.09 9.66
N THR A 446 20.12 -1.63 8.43
CA THR A 446 19.03 -1.09 7.59
C THR A 446 18.75 -2.00 6.39
N PRO A 447 17.56 -1.94 5.79
CA PRO A 447 17.20 -2.80 4.66
C PRO A 447 18.05 -2.50 3.42
N ALA A 448 18.51 -3.57 2.75
CA ALA A 448 19.06 -3.50 1.40
C ALA A 448 17.93 -3.51 0.33
N LEU A 449 16.80 -4.14 0.65
CA LEU A 449 15.62 -4.21 -0.21
C LEU A 449 14.34 -4.26 0.64
N TYR A 450 13.29 -3.61 0.13
CA TYR A 450 11.93 -3.71 0.65
C TYR A 450 10.97 -4.17 -0.45
N ARG A 451 10.07 -5.08 -0.11
CA ARG A 451 8.94 -5.45 -0.96
C ARG A 451 7.66 -5.53 -0.14
N ALA A 452 6.53 -5.29 -0.79
CA ALA A 452 5.24 -5.60 -0.23
C ALA A 452 4.28 -6.09 -1.30
N PHE A 453 3.39 -7.00 -0.91
CA PHE A 453 2.42 -7.64 -1.78
C PHE A 453 1.27 -8.21 -0.96
N THR A 454 0.15 -8.51 -1.62
CA THR A 454 -0.99 -9.17 -0.99
C THR A 454 -0.70 -10.67 -0.86
N VAL A 455 -0.97 -11.25 0.32
CA VAL A 455 -0.79 -12.69 0.59
C VAL A 455 -1.53 -13.55 -0.43
N LYS A 456 -2.77 -13.15 -0.74
CA LYS A 456 -3.60 -13.78 -1.76
C LYS A 456 -4.02 -12.73 -2.78
N PRO A 457 -3.23 -12.51 -3.85
CA PRO A 457 -3.59 -11.57 -4.89
C PRO A 457 -4.96 -11.93 -5.50
N ALA A 458 -5.80 -10.92 -5.72
CA ALA A 458 -7.06 -11.15 -6.40
C ALA A 458 -6.79 -11.46 -7.88
N TRP A 459 -7.44 -12.49 -8.42
CA TRP A 459 -7.36 -12.83 -9.85
C TRP A 459 -7.86 -11.69 -10.77
N THR A 460 -8.56 -10.70 -10.21
CA THR A 460 -9.02 -9.48 -10.88
C THR A 460 -7.95 -8.38 -10.97
N ASN A 461 -6.80 -8.54 -10.29
CA ASN A 461 -5.74 -7.53 -10.27
C ASN A 461 -5.15 -7.33 -11.66
N ARG A 462 -5.19 -6.08 -12.14
CA ARG A 462 -4.73 -5.72 -13.49
C ARG A 462 -4.49 -4.24 -13.63
N ASN A 463 -3.65 -3.90 -14.61
CA ASN A 463 -3.32 -2.53 -14.98
C ASN A 463 -2.98 -1.69 -13.74
N TYR A 464 -2.15 -2.23 -12.86
CA TYR A 464 -1.79 -1.54 -11.63
C TYR A 464 -0.30 -1.39 -11.44
N LEU A 465 0.10 -0.28 -10.80
CA LEU A 465 1.49 0.06 -10.48
C LEU A 465 1.59 0.55 -9.04
N ILE A 466 2.42 -0.10 -8.25
CA ILE A 466 2.77 0.29 -6.89
C ILE A 466 4.17 0.87 -6.93
N THR A 467 4.33 2.11 -6.48
CA THR A 467 5.67 2.63 -6.17
C THR A 467 6.00 2.31 -4.72
N THR A 468 6.90 1.35 -4.49
CA THR A 468 7.21 0.88 -3.13
C THR A 468 8.12 1.84 -2.37
N GLY A 469 8.93 2.62 -3.08
CA GLY A 469 9.71 3.72 -2.51
C GLY A 469 11.07 3.91 -3.17
N LYS A 470 11.92 4.69 -2.49
CA LYS A 470 13.32 4.91 -2.85
C LYS A 470 14.23 4.16 -1.88
N ASP A 471 15.24 3.49 -2.40
CA ASP A 471 16.27 2.86 -1.57
C ASP A 471 17.30 3.89 -1.03
N HIS A 472 18.32 3.40 -0.33
CA HIS A 472 19.37 4.24 0.25
C HIS A 472 20.24 4.98 -0.80
N ARG A 473 20.27 4.54 -2.06
CA ARG A 473 20.94 5.24 -3.16
C ARG A 473 20.02 6.24 -3.87
N GLY A 474 18.72 6.16 -3.60
CA GLY A 474 17.69 6.97 -4.24
C GLY A 474 17.09 6.31 -5.47
N ASP A 475 17.41 5.05 -5.72
CA ASP A 475 16.82 4.25 -6.82
C ASP A 475 15.35 3.96 -6.49
N VAL A 476 14.50 4.01 -7.51
CA VAL A 476 13.05 3.83 -7.37
C VAL A 476 12.69 2.38 -7.65
N TRP A 477 11.93 1.79 -6.73
CA TRP A 477 11.40 0.44 -6.87
C TRP A 477 9.89 0.49 -7.12
N LEU A 478 9.46 -0.28 -8.12
CA LEU A 478 8.06 -0.40 -8.52
C LEU A 478 7.64 -1.87 -8.54
N HIS A 479 6.36 -2.12 -8.38
CA HIS A 479 5.73 -3.41 -8.63
C HIS A 479 4.50 -3.18 -9.50
N GLY A 480 4.43 -3.85 -10.65
CA GLY A 480 3.33 -3.66 -11.58
C GLY A 480 2.73 -4.98 -12.05
N THR A 481 1.49 -4.92 -12.52
CA THR A 481 0.81 -6.05 -13.17
C THR A 481 0.09 -5.57 -14.43
N PHE A 482 0.56 -6.05 -15.58
CA PHE A 482 0.06 -5.67 -16.90
C PHE A 482 0.08 -6.87 -17.84
N THR A 483 -0.50 -6.72 -19.02
CA THR A 483 -0.37 -7.73 -20.09
C THR A 483 1.07 -7.80 -20.59
N ALA A 484 1.47 -8.95 -21.15
CA ALA A 484 2.77 -9.11 -21.80
C ALA A 484 3.02 -8.05 -22.88
N HIS A 485 1.97 -7.66 -23.63
CA HIS A 485 2.08 -6.63 -24.66
C HIS A 485 2.37 -5.24 -24.07
N THR A 486 1.67 -4.87 -23.00
CA THR A 486 1.94 -3.60 -22.29
C THR A 486 3.36 -3.60 -21.71
N TRP A 487 3.83 -4.71 -21.15
CA TRP A 487 5.21 -4.83 -20.66
C TRP A 487 6.25 -4.59 -21.75
N ALA A 488 6.08 -5.19 -22.93
CA ALA A 488 7.01 -5.00 -24.04
C ALA A 488 7.13 -3.54 -24.48
N LEU A 489 6.02 -2.77 -24.43
CA LEU A 489 6.03 -1.33 -24.71
C LEU A 489 6.73 -0.52 -23.62
N ILE A 490 6.56 -0.91 -22.35
CA ILE A 490 7.26 -0.29 -21.21
C ILE A 490 8.76 -0.56 -21.30
N GLU A 491 9.18 -1.82 -21.52
CA GLU A 491 10.59 -2.20 -21.70
C GLU A 491 11.27 -1.40 -22.81
N LYS A 492 10.59 -1.28 -23.96
CA LYS A 492 11.05 -0.44 -25.07
C LYS A 492 11.21 1.02 -24.66
N SER A 493 10.23 1.57 -23.92
CA SER A 493 10.28 2.96 -23.46
C SER A 493 11.37 3.24 -22.43
N LEU A 494 11.77 2.21 -21.67
CA LEU A 494 12.87 2.30 -20.69
C LEU A 494 14.25 1.97 -21.28
N GLY A 495 14.32 1.56 -22.55
CA GLY A 495 15.58 1.20 -23.22
C GLY A 495 16.19 -0.12 -22.74
N VAL A 496 15.35 -1.11 -22.39
CA VAL A 496 15.78 -2.41 -21.84
C VAL A 496 15.78 -3.54 -22.89
N ASN A 497 15.40 -3.26 -24.14
CA ASN A 497 15.40 -4.22 -25.24
C ASN A 497 16.72 -4.29 -26.00
#